data_AF-A0A536XTG1-F1
#
_entry.id   AF-A0A536XTG1-F1
#
_cell.length_a   1.000
_cell.length_b   1.000
_cell.length_c   1.000
_cell.angle_alpha   90.00
_cell.angle_beta   90.00
_cell.angle_gamma   90.00
#
_symmetry.space_group_name_H-M   'P 1'
#
loop_
_entity.id
_entity.type
_entity.pdbx_description
1 polymer ?
#
loop_
_entity_poly.entity_id
_entity_poly.type
_entity_poly.pdbx_seq_one_letter_code
_entity_poly.pdbx_strand_id
1 'polypeptide(L)'
;MTGEEFKDDYRRALPKALIQELTRRSAWRASAAILADVAVLAVALAVALAYWPNPLVLVPAVIIIGTRQHALFVIAHEAAHYLLYERRWLNDLAGRACATVQGLSMCTYRVIHRLHHNHLYGPLDP
;
A
#
# COMPACT_ATOMS: atom_id res chain seq x y z
N MET A 1 3.95 15.05 19.28
CA MET A 1 5.07 15.19 18.33
C MET A 1 4.74 16.35 17.40
N THR A 2 5.65 17.29 17.18
CA THR A 2 5.40 18.55 16.43
C THR A 2 5.85 18.50 14.97
N GLY A 3 6.32 17.35 14.47
CA GLY A 3 6.82 17.20 13.10
C GLY A 3 8.24 17.74 12.88
N GLU A 4 8.66 18.75 13.65
CA GLU A 4 10.00 19.36 13.59
C GLU A 4 11.13 18.33 13.76
N GLU A 5 10.91 17.32 14.61
CA GLU A 5 11.85 16.21 14.87
C GLU A 5 12.17 15.37 13.61
N PHE A 6 11.34 15.44 12.56
CA PHE A 6 11.49 14.68 11.32
C PHE A 6 12.02 15.53 10.14
N LYS A 7 12.35 16.81 10.36
CA LYS A 7 12.86 17.71 9.31
C LYS A 7 14.37 17.63 9.10
N ASP A 8 15.09 16.97 10.00
CA ASP A 8 16.53 16.81 9.89
C ASP A 8 16.90 16.01 8.62
N ASP A 9 17.76 16.60 7.79
CA ASP A 9 18.15 16.05 6.49
C ASP A 9 19.27 15.01 6.62
N TYR A 10 18.93 13.81 7.12
CA TYR A 10 19.85 12.67 7.15
C TYR A 10 20.17 12.11 5.76
N ARG A 11 19.73 12.72 4.65
CA ARG A 11 19.94 12.24 3.27
C ARG A 11 21.41 12.11 2.87
N ARG A 12 22.33 12.71 3.64
CA ARG A 12 23.79 12.55 3.47
C ARG A 12 24.40 11.43 4.31
N ALA A 13 23.61 10.70 5.10
CA ALA A 13 24.11 9.66 6.00
C ALA A 13 24.54 8.37 5.27
N LEU A 14 24.07 8.14 4.04
CA LEU A 14 24.33 6.91 3.28
C LEU A 14 25.04 7.19 1.94
N PRO A 15 25.98 6.31 1.51
CA PRO A 15 26.61 6.40 0.20
C PRO A 15 25.58 6.29 -0.94
N LYS A 16 25.75 7.09 -2.00
CA LYS A 16 24.86 7.11 -3.17
C LYS A 16 24.65 5.73 -3.80
N ALA A 17 25.71 4.92 -3.90
CA ALA A 17 25.64 3.58 -4.48
C ALA A 17 24.71 2.65 -3.69
N LEU A 18 24.77 2.71 -2.35
CA LEU A 18 23.90 1.94 -1.47
C LEU A 18 22.44 2.37 -1.63
N ILE A 19 22.17 3.68 -1.72
CA ILE A 19 20.81 4.19 -1.97
C ILE A 19 20.28 3.64 -3.31
N GLN A 20 21.08 3.65 -4.36
CA GLN A 20 20.68 3.14 -5.68
C GLN A 20 20.37 1.63 -5.65
N GLU A 21 21.15 0.86 -4.90
CA GLU A 21 20.91 -0.57 -4.72
C GLU A 21 19.60 -0.83 -3.97
N LEU A 22 19.41 -0.18 -2.81
CA LEU A 22 18.24 -0.37 -1.95
C LEU A 22 16.93 0.15 -2.58
N THR A 23 17.02 1.13 -3.47
CA THR A 23 15.85 1.71 -4.16
C THR A 23 15.55 1.05 -5.50
N ARG A 24 16.27 -0.02 -5.87
CA ARG A 24 16.03 -0.75 -7.12
C ARG A 24 14.66 -1.43 -7.07
N ARG A 25 13.79 -1.04 -7.99
CA ARG A 25 12.43 -1.58 -8.12
C ARG A 25 12.45 -2.92 -8.83
N SER A 26 11.52 -3.79 -8.49
CA SER A 26 11.32 -5.06 -9.17
C SER A 26 9.86 -5.25 -9.54
N ALA A 27 9.56 -5.08 -10.83
CA ALA A 27 8.20 -5.20 -11.35
C ALA A 27 7.62 -6.60 -11.07
N TRP A 28 8.43 -7.67 -11.19
CA TRP A 28 7.94 -9.02 -10.93
C TRP A 28 7.51 -9.20 -9.47
N ARG A 29 8.31 -8.69 -8.52
CA ARG A 29 8.00 -8.79 -7.08
C ARG A 29 6.72 -8.02 -6.76
N ALA A 30 6.58 -6.82 -7.32
CA ALA A 30 5.37 -6.01 -7.19
C ALA A 30 4.14 -6.74 -7.73
N SER A 31 4.20 -7.26 -8.95
CA SER A 31 3.08 -7.99 -9.56
C SER A 31 2.75 -9.29 -8.83
N ALA A 32 3.77 -10.04 -8.40
CA ALA A 32 3.58 -11.27 -7.63
C ALA A 32 2.93 -11.01 -6.27
N ALA A 33 3.32 -9.94 -5.56
CA ALA A 33 2.70 -9.55 -4.30
C ALA A 33 1.21 -9.23 -4.49
N ILE A 34 0.87 -8.41 -5.49
CA ILE A 34 -0.53 -8.07 -5.81
C ILE A 34 -1.33 -9.34 -6.11
N LEU A 35 -0.83 -10.20 -7.00
CA LEU A 35 -1.52 -11.42 -7.40
C LEU A 35 -1.71 -12.39 -6.23
N ALA A 36 -0.70 -12.52 -5.35
CA ALA A 36 -0.79 -13.36 -4.17
C ALA A 36 -1.86 -12.84 -3.20
N ASP A 37 -1.88 -11.54 -2.90
CA ASP A 37 -2.87 -10.95 -1.98
C ASP A 37 -4.29 -11.05 -2.54
N VAL A 38 -4.47 -10.79 -3.85
CA VAL A 38 -5.78 -10.93 -4.52
C VAL A 38 -6.24 -12.39 -4.55
N ALA A 39 -5.34 -13.34 -4.81
CA ALA A 39 -5.68 -14.77 -4.82
C ALA A 39 -6.10 -15.25 -3.42
N VAL A 40 -5.36 -14.89 -2.37
CA VAL A 40 -5.72 -15.22 -0.99
C VAL A 40 -7.05 -14.59 -0.60
N LEU A 41 -7.28 -13.32 -0.98
CA LEU A 41 -8.55 -12.64 -0.72
C LEU A 41 -9.73 -13.32 -1.43
N ALA A 42 -9.56 -13.71 -2.70
CA ALA A 42 -10.59 -14.43 -3.46
C ALA A 42 -10.90 -15.80 -2.84
N VAL A 43 -9.88 -16.57 -2.45
CA VAL A 43 -10.05 -17.87 -1.80
C VAL A 43 -10.72 -17.72 -0.44
N ALA A 44 -10.29 -16.76 0.39
CA ALA A 44 -10.88 -16.52 1.69
C ALA A 44 -12.36 -16.13 1.59
N LEU A 45 -12.72 -15.30 0.62
CA LEU A 45 -14.11 -14.94 0.33
C LEU A 45 -14.92 -16.15 -0.15
N ALA A 46 -14.40 -16.93 -1.10
CA ALA A 46 -15.08 -18.11 -1.60
C ALA A 46 -15.35 -19.14 -0.50
N VAL A 47 -14.37 -19.39 0.36
CA VAL A 47 -14.50 -20.29 1.52
C VAL A 47 -15.51 -19.73 2.52
N ALA A 48 -15.44 -18.43 2.87
CA ALA A 48 -16.40 -17.81 3.79
C ALA A 48 -17.85 -17.95 3.30
N LEU A 49 -18.09 -17.76 2.00
CA LEU A 49 -19.41 -17.90 1.39
C LEU A 49 -19.88 -19.36 1.34
N ALA A 50 -18.99 -20.30 1.02
CA ALA A 50 -19.33 -21.73 0.92
C ALA A 50 -19.75 -22.34 2.27
N TYR A 51 -19.20 -21.83 3.38
CA TYR A 51 -19.47 -22.34 4.72
C TYR A 51 -20.34 -21.40 5.57
N TRP A 52 -20.99 -20.41 4.97
CA TRP A 52 -21.88 -19.49 5.68
C TRP A 52 -23.08 -20.25 6.32
N PRO A 53 -23.47 -19.98 7.59
CA PRO A 53 -22.97 -18.97 8.52
C PRO A 53 -21.98 -19.50 9.60
N ASN A 54 -21.19 -20.55 9.32
CA ASN A 54 -20.35 -21.21 10.33
C ASN A 54 -19.28 -20.25 10.93
N PRO A 55 -19.39 -19.87 12.23
CA PRO A 55 -18.49 -18.89 12.83
C PRO A 55 -17.02 -19.36 12.90
N LEU A 56 -16.76 -20.66 12.93
CA LEU A 56 -15.40 -21.21 12.95
C LEU A 56 -14.65 -20.98 11.62
N VAL A 57 -15.38 -20.77 10.52
CA VAL A 57 -14.80 -20.41 9.22
C VAL A 57 -14.81 -18.90 9.02
N LEU A 58 -15.89 -18.23 9.42
CA LEU A 58 -16.05 -16.79 9.19
C LEU A 58 -15.05 -15.95 9.99
N VAL A 59 -14.79 -16.29 11.26
CA VAL A 59 -13.86 -15.49 12.09
C VAL A 59 -12.44 -15.48 11.50
N PRO A 60 -11.80 -16.62 11.18
CA PRO A 60 -10.52 -16.62 10.49
C PRO A 60 -10.55 -15.94 9.12
N ALA A 61 -11.62 -16.13 8.34
CA ALA A 61 -11.74 -15.52 7.02
C ALA A 61 -11.74 -13.99 7.10
N VAL A 62 -12.47 -13.40 8.05
CA VAL A 62 -12.48 -11.94 8.28
C VAL A 62 -11.07 -11.43 8.61
N ILE A 63 -10.34 -12.12 9.48
CA ILE A 63 -8.95 -11.74 9.83
C ILE A 63 -8.05 -11.81 8.60
N ILE A 64 -8.11 -12.91 7.84
CA ILE A 64 -7.32 -13.08 6.61
C ILE A 64 -7.63 -11.97 5.62
N ILE A 65 -8.91 -11.74 5.32
CA ILE A 65 -9.36 -10.68 4.41
C ILE A 65 -8.84 -9.33 4.86
N GLY A 66 -9.00 -8.97 6.14
CA GLY A 66 -8.51 -7.70 6.68
C GLY A 66 -7.00 -7.52 6.51
N THR A 67 -6.21 -8.56 6.75
CA THR A 67 -4.75 -8.47 6.53
C THR A 67 -4.37 -8.32 5.07
N ARG A 68 -5.09 -8.97 4.14
CA ARG A 68 -4.83 -8.86 2.69
C ARG A 68 -5.27 -7.51 2.15
N GLN A 69 -6.40 -7.00 2.64
CA GLN A 69 -6.86 -5.63 2.38
C GLN A 69 -5.82 -4.59 2.81
N HIS A 70 -5.26 -4.74 4.01
CA HIS A 70 -4.19 -3.87 4.48
C HIS A 70 -2.90 -3.98 3.63
N ALA A 71 -2.50 -5.20 3.24
CA ALA A 71 -1.35 -5.41 2.35
C ALA A 71 -1.53 -4.71 1.00
N LEU A 72 -2.71 -4.83 0.37
CA LEU A 72 -3.05 -4.13 -0.87
C LEU A 72 -3.05 -2.61 -0.69
N PHE A 73 -3.48 -2.10 0.46
CA PHE A 73 -3.38 -0.68 0.77
C PHE A 73 -1.92 -0.19 0.86
N VAL A 74 -1.02 -0.97 1.46
CA VAL A 74 0.43 -0.66 1.47
C VAL A 74 0.98 -0.62 0.03
N ILE A 75 0.55 -1.54 -0.84
CA ILE A 75 0.95 -1.50 -2.26
C ILE A 75 0.40 -0.25 -2.95
N ALA A 76 -0.85 0.14 -2.67
CA ALA A 76 -1.45 1.36 -3.18
C ALA A 76 -0.70 2.61 -2.71
N HIS A 77 -0.25 2.64 -1.47
CA HIS A 77 0.63 3.68 -0.91
C HIS A 77 1.93 3.82 -1.71
N GLU A 78 2.66 2.72 -1.95
CA GLU A 78 3.89 2.77 -2.76
C GLU A 78 3.63 3.25 -4.20
N ALA A 79 2.48 2.89 -4.77
CA ALA A 79 2.05 3.37 -6.08
C ALA A 79 1.69 4.87 -6.07
N ALA A 80 1.17 5.41 -4.95
CA ALA A 80 0.93 6.84 -4.75
C ALA A 80 2.23 7.66 -4.79
N HIS A 81 3.36 7.05 -4.42
CA HIS A 81 4.69 7.65 -4.55
C HIS A 81 5.38 7.40 -5.91
N TYR A 82 4.77 6.61 -6.80
CA TYR A 82 5.39 6.11 -8.03
C TYR A 82 6.67 5.29 -7.78
N LEU A 83 6.72 4.54 -6.67
CA LEU A 83 7.86 3.71 -6.29
C LEU A 83 7.64 2.22 -6.55
N LEU A 84 6.42 1.81 -6.93
CA LEU A 84 6.08 0.41 -7.17
C LEU A 84 6.61 -0.13 -8.52
N TYR A 85 6.41 0.64 -9.60
CA TYR A 85 6.91 0.32 -10.95
C TYR A 85 7.76 1.46 -11.51
N GLU A 86 8.64 1.16 -12.48
CA GLU A 86 9.40 2.18 -13.21
C GLU A 86 8.50 3.05 -14.10
N ARG A 87 7.50 2.45 -14.76
CA ARG A 87 6.57 3.17 -15.62
C ARG A 87 5.45 3.78 -14.79
N ARG A 88 5.25 5.10 -14.91
CA ARG A 88 4.25 5.84 -14.11
C ARG A 88 2.83 5.32 -14.27
N TRP A 89 2.38 5.08 -15.50
CA TRP A 89 1.01 4.61 -15.76
C TRP A 89 0.71 3.25 -15.12
N LEU A 90 1.71 2.37 -14.94
CA LEU A 90 1.54 1.10 -14.23
C LEU A 90 1.26 1.31 -12.75
N ASN A 91 1.86 2.33 -12.14
CA ASN A 91 1.57 2.71 -10.76
C ASN A 91 0.15 3.26 -10.65
N ASP A 92 -0.29 4.08 -11.61
CA ASP A 92 -1.67 4.59 -11.62
C ASP A 92 -2.70 3.45 -11.76
N LEU A 93 -2.45 2.51 -12.67
CA LEU A 93 -3.31 1.35 -12.87
C LEU A 93 -3.35 0.45 -11.62
N ALA A 94 -2.19 -0.01 -11.17
CA ALA A 94 -2.08 -0.94 -10.05
C ALA A 94 -2.57 -0.31 -8.75
N GLY A 95 -2.20 0.95 -8.49
CA GLY A 95 -2.66 1.69 -7.32
C GLY A 95 -4.17 1.83 -7.31
N ARG A 96 -4.80 2.18 -8.45
CA ARG A 96 -6.27 2.31 -8.53
C ARG A 96 -6.98 0.99 -8.26
N ALA A 97 -6.49 -0.09 -8.84
CA ALA A 97 -7.02 -1.43 -8.62
C ALA A 97 -6.92 -1.83 -7.14
N CYS A 98 -5.76 -1.65 -6.50
CA CYS A 98 -5.56 -1.99 -5.10
C CYS A 98 -6.42 -1.13 -4.17
N ALA A 99 -6.43 0.20 -4.34
CA ALA A 99 -7.20 1.11 -3.49
C ALA A 99 -8.72 0.90 -3.59
N THR A 100 -9.22 0.42 -4.73
CA THR A 100 -10.65 0.13 -4.91
C THR A 100 -11.12 -0.98 -3.96
N VAL A 101 -10.25 -1.92 -3.59
CA VAL A 101 -10.55 -2.96 -2.59
C VAL A 101 -10.86 -2.34 -1.22
N GLN A 102 -10.35 -1.14 -0.94
CA GLN A 102 -10.60 -0.37 0.29
C GLN A 102 -11.70 0.68 0.10
N GLY A 103 -12.29 0.81 -1.09
CA GLY A 103 -13.23 1.88 -1.40
C GLY A 103 -12.57 3.27 -1.49
N LEU A 104 -11.26 3.34 -1.75
CA LEU A 104 -10.50 4.58 -1.80
C LEU A 104 -10.24 5.06 -3.23
N SER A 105 -10.41 6.36 -3.45
CA SER A 105 -9.97 7.03 -4.69
C SER A 105 -8.48 7.30 -4.64
N MET A 106 -7.70 6.66 -5.53
CA MET A 106 -6.26 6.92 -5.64
C MET A 106 -5.91 8.38 -5.94
N CYS A 107 -6.76 9.09 -6.68
CA CYS A 107 -6.50 10.48 -7.01
C CYS A 107 -6.51 11.34 -5.74
N THR A 108 -7.59 11.20 -4.96
CA THR A 108 -7.78 11.90 -3.69
C THR A 108 -6.72 11.48 -2.67
N TYR A 109 -6.48 10.17 -2.54
CA TYR A 109 -5.49 9.62 -1.63
C TYR A 109 -4.10 10.17 -1.93
N ARG A 110 -3.65 10.20 -3.19
CA ARG A 110 -2.33 10.74 -3.56
C ARG A 110 -2.16 12.21 -3.17
N VAL A 111 -3.22 13.02 -3.28
CA VAL A 111 -3.18 14.45 -2.90
C VAL A 111 -3.09 14.60 -1.39
N ILE A 112 -3.99 13.96 -0.64
CA ILE A 112 -4.03 14.02 0.83
C ILE A 112 -2.72 13.47 1.41
N HIS A 113 -2.28 12.32 0.92
CA HIS A 113 -1.06 11.65 1.36
C HIS A 113 0.20 12.50 1.13
N ARG A 114 0.25 13.24 0.01
CA ARG A 114 1.34 14.20 -0.24
C ARG A 114 1.29 15.39 0.71
N LEU A 115 0.10 15.91 1.03
CA LEU A 115 -0.06 17.00 1.99
C LEU A 115 0.38 16.56 3.39
N HIS A 116 0.00 15.35 3.81
CA HIS A 116 0.46 14.73 5.05
C HIS A 116 1.99 14.69 5.12
N HIS A 117 2.67 14.15 4.10
CA HIS A 117 4.14 14.11 4.10
C HIS A 117 4.80 15.50 4.09
N ASN A 118 4.20 16.50 3.44
CA ASN A 118 4.74 17.85 3.41
C ASN A 118 4.56 18.61 4.74
N HIS A 119 3.52 18.27 5.52
CA HIS A 119 3.12 18.98 6.73
C HIS A 119 3.05 18.08 7.95
N LEU A 120 3.79 16.97 7.95
CA LEU A 120 3.71 15.88 8.93
C LEU A 120 3.58 16.40 10.37
N TYR A 121 2.47 16.05 11.04
CA TYR A 121 2.11 16.46 12.40
C TYR A 121 2.00 17.98 12.64
N GLY A 122 1.89 18.77 11.59
CA GLY A 122 1.66 20.21 11.63
C GLY A 122 0.19 20.58 11.45
N PRO A 123 -0.16 21.87 11.58
CA PRO A 123 -1.54 22.35 11.46
C PRO A 123 -2.18 22.16 10.06
N LEU A 124 -1.36 21.90 9.05
CA LEU A 124 -1.76 21.69 7.66
C LEU A 124 -1.72 20.20 7.26
N ASP A 125 -1.46 19.30 8.21
CA ASP A 125 -1.62 17.85 8.04
C ASP A 125 -3.12 17.51 8.01
N PRO A 126 -3.66 16.98 6.90
CA PRO A 126 -5.09 16.75 6.71
C PRO A 126 -5.71 15.64 7.58
#